data_AF-A0A261BTK6-F1
#
_entry.id   AF-A0A261BTK6-F1
#
_cell.length_a   1.000
_cell.length_b   1.000
_cell.length_c   1.000
_cell.angle_alpha   90.00
_cell.angle_beta   90.00
_cell.angle_gamma   90.00
#
_symmetry.space_group_name_H-M   'P 1'
#
loop_
_entity.id
_entity.type
_entity.pdbx_description
1 polymer ?
#
loop_
_entity_poly.entity_id
_entity_poly.type
_entity_poly.pdbx_seq_one_letter_code
_entity_poly.pdbx_strand_id
1 'polypeptide(L)'
;MREAIDDVQLVLEIKTGVCRILLHKYKWNKDSLIGNALQLHSKLSTNTPQECDICCELTDKLSGLACNHKECFECWKSYLTEKIVEGRQCEIECMDSKCKLLIEDETMMCYITDSTVVAMYERLTINSYVAILINF
;
A
#
# COMPACT_ATOMS: atom_id res chain seq x y z
N MET A 1 -21.55 18.95 20.89
CA MET A 1 -20.73 18.71 19.67
C MET A 1 -19.37 18.13 20.03
N ARG A 2 -18.52 18.87 20.78
CA ARG A 2 -17.19 18.40 21.20
C ARG A 2 -17.27 17.09 22.01
N GLU A 3 -18.13 17.04 23.02
CA GLU A 3 -18.41 15.84 23.83
C GLU A 3 -18.78 14.60 22.98
N ALA A 4 -19.68 14.74 22.00
CA ALA A 4 -20.05 13.61 21.12
C ALA A 4 -18.89 13.15 20.23
N ILE A 5 -18.00 14.06 19.81
CA ILE A 5 -16.79 13.72 19.05
C ILE A 5 -15.78 13.01 19.95
N ASP A 6 -15.62 13.49 21.19
CA ASP A 6 -14.70 12.92 22.17
C ASP A 6 -15.13 11.50 22.58
N ASP A 7 -16.43 11.29 22.85
CA ASP A 7 -17.01 9.96 23.11
C ASP A 7 -16.71 8.97 21.98
N VAL A 8 -16.96 9.39 20.73
CA VAL A 8 -16.74 8.54 19.55
C VAL A 8 -15.25 8.32 19.30
N GLN A 9 -14.41 9.32 19.55
CA GLN A 9 -12.96 9.21 19.44
C GLN A 9 -12.38 8.24 20.46
N LEU A 10 -12.90 8.24 21.70
CA LEU A 10 -12.51 7.30 22.74
C LEU A 10 -12.91 5.87 22.41
N VAL A 11 -14.10 5.67 21.85
CA VAL A 11 -14.61 4.31 21.54
C VAL A 11 -14.02 3.74 20.25
N LEU A 12 -13.85 4.56 19.21
CA LEU A 12 -13.38 4.11 17.90
C LEU A 12 -11.87 4.26 17.70
N GLU A 13 -11.16 4.94 18.61
CA GLU A 13 -9.71 5.20 18.57
C GLU A 13 -9.22 5.83 17.23
N ILE A 14 -10.05 6.66 16.60
CA ILE A 14 -9.73 7.34 15.32
C ILE A 14 -9.54 8.85 15.47
N LYS A 15 -8.92 9.48 14.46
CA LYS A 15 -8.68 10.94 14.46
C LYS A 15 -10.00 11.73 14.56
N THR A 16 -9.98 12.79 15.36
CA THR A 16 -11.10 13.72 15.63
C THR A 16 -11.82 14.19 14.36
N GLY A 17 -11.06 14.46 13.28
CA GLY A 17 -11.62 14.86 11.99
C GLY A 17 -12.54 13.81 11.36
N VAL A 18 -12.18 12.54 11.50
CA VAL A 18 -12.96 11.39 11.00
C VAL A 18 -14.22 11.19 11.86
N CYS A 19 -14.10 11.32 13.18
CA CYS A 19 -15.25 11.28 14.10
C CYS A 19 -16.33 12.30 13.69
N ARG A 20 -15.94 13.54 13.38
CA ARG A 20 -16.88 14.59 12.94
C ARG A 20 -17.61 14.23 11.64
N ILE A 21 -16.90 13.67 10.67
CA ILE A 21 -17.48 13.27 9.38
C ILE A 21 -18.48 12.12 9.58
N LEU A 22 -18.12 11.12 10.40
CA LEU A 22 -18.98 9.99 10.71
C LEU A 22 -20.23 10.43 11.46
N LEU A 23 -20.09 11.27 12.49
CA LEU A 23 -21.23 11.85 13.19
C LEU A 23 -22.16 12.59 12.24
N HIS A 24 -21.64 13.35 11.27
CA HIS A 24 -22.48 14.00 10.27
C HIS A 24 -23.27 12.99 9.41
N LYS A 25 -22.61 11.91 8.94
CA LYS A 25 -23.27 10.84 8.17
C LYS A 25 -24.38 10.15 8.94
N TYR A 26 -24.20 9.95 10.24
CA TYR A 26 -25.17 9.33 11.14
C TYR A 26 -26.13 10.34 11.78
N LYS A 27 -26.26 11.55 11.22
CA LYS A 27 -27.15 12.61 11.71
C LYS A 27 -26.94 12.92 13.20
N TRP A 28 -25.69 12.87 13.65
CA TRP A 28 -25.24 13.08 15.03
C TRP A 28 -25.80 12.09 16.06
N ASN A 29 -26.30 10.94 15.61
CA ASN A 29 -26.73 9.86 16.50
C ASN A 29 -25.52 8.97 16.89
N LYS A 30 -24.96 9.22 18.08
CA LYS A 30 -23.78 8.50 18.57
C LYS A 30 -24.05 7.02 18.83
N ASP A 31 -25.23 6.66 19.31
CA ASP A 31 -25.57 5.28 19.66
C ASP A 31 -25.69 4.41 18.39
N SER A 32 -26.27 4.95 17.32
CA SER A 32 -26.35 4.27 16.02
C SER A 32 -24.97 4.13 15.37
N LEU A 33 -24.11 5.14 15.53
CA LEU A 33 -22.74 5.09 15.02
C LEU A 33 -21.91 4.04 15.77
N ILE A 34 -21.95 4.07 17.11
CA ILE A 34 -21.23 3.12 17.98
C ILE A 34 -21.81 1.71 17.85
N GLY A 35 -23.12 1.54 17.67
CA GLY A 35 -23.73 0.24 17.41
C GLY A 35 -23.25 -0.42 16.11
N ASN A 36 -22.82 0.39 15.13
CA ASN A 36 -22.19 -0.09 13.89
C ASN A 36 -20.65 -0.05 13.95
N ALA A 37 -20.06 0.25 15.10
CA ALA A 37 -18.62 0.45 15.30
C ALA A 37 -17.80 -0.73 14.81
N LEU A 38 -18.21 -1.98 15.01
CA LEU A 38 -17.43 -3.16 14.58
C LEU A 38 -17.24 -3.22 13.06
N GLN A 39 -18.30 -2.91 12.31
CA GLN A 39 -18.28 -2.88 10.85
C GLN A 39 -17.58 -1.63 10.30
N LEU A 40 -17.58 -0.54 11.08
CA LEU A 40 -16.87 0.69 10.79
C LEU A 40 -15.38 0.57 11.14
N HIS A 41 -15.01 -0.04 12.25
CA HIS A 41 -13.65 -0.21 12.76
C HIS A 41 -12.84 -1.09 11.81
N SER A 42 -13.41 -2.17 11.27
CA SER A 42 -12.76 -2.94 10.18
C SER A 42 -12.49 -2.11 8.91
N LYS A 43 -13.22 -1.00 8.69
CA LYS A 43 -13.05 -0.09 7.54
C LYS A 43 -12.28 1.20 7.87
N LEU A 44 -12.13 1.53 9.16
CA LEU A 44 -11.60 2.80 9.66
C LEU A 44 -10.33 2.64 10.49
N SER A 45 -10.13 1.46 11.10
CA SER A 45 -8.89 1.09 11.76
C SER A 45 -7.87 0.83 10.68
N THR A 46 -7.09 1.85 10.39
CA THR A 46 -5.96 1.77 9.46
C THR A 46 -4.69 1.28 10.16
N ASN A 47 -4.74 0.84 11.42
CA ASN A 47 -3.56 0.54 12.24
C ASN A 47 -3.70 -0.75 13.08
N THR A 48 -4.44 -1.77 12.64
CA THR A 48 -4.19 -3.11 13.19
C THR A 48 -2.98 -3.69 12.48
N PRO A 49 -1.90 -4.05 13.19
CA PRO A 49 -0.75 -4.72 12.57
C PRO A 49 -1.23 -5.93 11.78
N GLN A 50 -0.93 -5.93 10.49
CA GLN A 50 -1.23 -7.03 9.58
C GLN A 50 0.03 -7.87 9.40
N GLU A 51 -0.13 -9.18 9.31
CA GLU A 51 0.98 -10.08 9.01
C GLU A 51 1.29 -10.04 7.51
N CYS A 52 2.57 -9.95 7.16
CA CYS A 52 3.06 -10.11 5.80
C CYS A 52 3.08 -11.59 5.41
N ASP A 53 2.49 -11.96 4.28
CA ASP A 53 2.35 -13.37 3.88
C ASP A 53 3.69 -13.98 3.44
N ILE A 54 4.70 -13.15 3.16
CA ILE A 54 6.03 -13.58 2.69
C ILE A 54 7.03 -13.76 3.83
N CYS A 55 7.14 -12.77 4.72
CA CYS A 55 8.11 -12.82 5.82
C CYS A 55 7.50 -13.15 7.19
N CYS A 56 6.18 -13.26 7.29
CA CYS A 56 5.43 -13.49 8.53
C CYS A 56 5.67 -12.42 9.62
N GLU A 57 6.18 -11.24 9.25
CA GLU A 57 6.35 -10.12 10.18
C GLU A 57 5.07 -9.28 10.27
N LEU A 58 4.73 -8.87 11.49
CA LEU A 58 3.62 -7.95 11.75
C LEU A 58 4.03 -6.51 11.39
N THR A 59 3.20 -5.85 10.58
CA THR A 59 3.42 -4.47 10.13
C THR A 59 2.11 -3.72 10.04
N ASP A 60 2.13 -2.45 10.42
CA ASP A 60 0.99 -1.54 10.23
C ASP A 60 0.89 -1.03 8.78
N LYS A 61 1.86 -1.39 7.93
CA LYS A 61 2.03 -0.85 6.59
C LYS A 61 2.27 -1.99 5.61
N LEU A 62 1.18 -2.60 5.17
CA LEU A 62 1.16 -3.38 3.94
C LEU A 62 0.79 -2.46 2.78
N SER A 63 1.53 -2.58 1.69
CA SER A 63 1.30 -1.84 0.46
C SER A 63 1.22 -2.81 -0.70
N GLY A 64 0.52 -2.40 -1.76
CA GLY A 64 0.23 -3.27 -2.89
C GLY A 64 -0.13 -2.47 -4.11
N LEU A 65 -0.33 -3.18 -5.21
CA LEU A 65 -0.72 -2.60 -6.50
C LEU A 65 -2.25 -2.60 -6.63
N ALA A 66 -2.76 -2.13 -7.77
CA ALA A 66 -4.19 -2.14 -8.09
C ALA A 66 -4.83 -3.56 -8.08
N CYS A 67 -4.01 -4.62 -8.15
CA CYS A 67 -4.46 -6.01 -8.01
C CYS A 67 -4.81 -6.44 -6.58
N ASN A 68 -4.58 -5.59 -5.56
CA ASN A 68 -4.81 -5.83 -4.14
C ASN A 68 -3.94 -6.91 -3.46
N HIS A 69 -2.92 -7.46 -4.13
CA HIS A 69 -1.88 -8.22 -3.44
C HIS A 69 -0.99 -7.24 -2.66
N LYS A 70 -0.91 -7.43 -1.35
CA LYS A 70 -0.26 -6.50 -0.43
C LYS A 70 0.76 -7.22 0.41
N GLU A 71 1.94 -6.63 0.52
CA GLU A 71 3.05 -7.16 1.31
C GLU A 71 3.77 -6.02 2.00
N CYS A 72 4.68 -6.34 2.91
CA CYS A 72 5.46 -5.33 3.59
C CYS A 72 6.43 -4.63 2.63
N PHE A 73 6.86 -3.42 3.02
CA PHE A 73 7.80 -2.61 2.25
C PHE A 73 9.12 -3.35 1.94
N GLU A 74 9.67 -4.06 2.93
CA GLU A 74 10.95 -4.77 2.76
C GLU A 74 10.84 -5.94 1.77
N CYS A 75 9.72 -6.66 1.77
CA CYS A 75 9.46 -7.72 0.78
C CYS A 75 9.36 -7.15 -0.64
N TRP A 76 8.62 -6.04 -0.83
CA TRP A 76 8.58 -5.34 -2.12
C TRP A 76 9.97 -4.89 -2.57
N LYS A 77 10.72 -4.22 -1.68
CA LYS A 77 12.08 -3.74 -1.96
C LYS A 77 13.02 -4.88 -2.34
N SER A 78 13.01 -5.98 -1.59
CA SER A 78 13.84 -7.15 -1.86
C SER A 78 13.50 -7.76 -3.21
N TYR A 79 12.22 -8.03 -3.47
CA TYR A 79 11.72 -8.57 -4.73
C TYR A 79 12.13 -7.72 -5.93
N LEU A 80 11.89 -6.41 -5.88
CA LEU A 80 12.21 -5.50 -6.99
C LEU A 80 13.72 -5.41 -7.21
N THR A 81 14.50 -5.34 -6.12
CA THR A 81 15.97 -5.31 -6.21
C THR A 81 16.52 -6.56 -6.89
N GLU A 82 16.03 -7.75 -6.54
CA GLU A 82 16.43 -9.01 -7.19
C GLU A 82 16.10 -8.99 -8.69
N LYS A 83 14.87 -8.60 -9.04
CA LYS A 83 14.41 -8.52 -10.44
C LYS A 83 15.23 -7.55 -11.29
N ILE A 84 15.65 -6.43 -10.72
CA ILE A 84 16.43 -5.40 -11.41
C ILE A 84 17.90 -5.80 -11.50
N VAL A 85 18.51 -6.18 -10.38
CA VAL A 85 19.97 -6.39 -10.28
C VAL A 85 20.36 -7.73 -10.88
N GLU A 86 19.68 -8.80 -10.51
CA GLU A 86 19.99 -10.16 -10.97
C GLU A 86 19.19 -10.50 -12.22
N GLY A 87 17.88 -10.26 -12.19
CA GLY A 87 16.98 -10.57 -13.30
C GLY A 87 17.17 -9.68 -14.53
N ARG A 88 17.80 -8.50 -14.35
CA ARG A 88 17.96 -7.48 -15.41
C ARG A 88 16.63 -7.09 -16.07
N GLN A 89 15.56 -7.03 -15.28
CA GLN A 89 14.22 -6.71 -15.76
C GLN A 89 13.84 -5.27 -15.42
N CYS A 90 13.24 -4.56 -16.37
CA CYS A 90 12.58 -3.27 -16.16
C CYS A 90 11.04 -3.35 -16.23
N GLU A 91 10.50 -4.36 -16.92
CA GLU A 91 9.08 -4.71 -16.89
C GLU A 91 8.88 -5.82 -15.87
N ILE A 92 8.41 -5.44 -14.68
CA ILE A 92 8.26 -6.35 -13.55
C ILE A 92 6.78 -6.50 -13.22
N GLU A 93 6.33 -7.73 -13.05
CA GLU A 93 4.96 -8.06 -12.65
C GLU A 93 4.80 -7.99 -11.12
N CYS A 94 3.56 -8.02 -10.65
CA CYS A 94 3.24 -8.21 -9.24
C CYS A 94 3.94 -9.47 -8.69
N MET A 95 4.32 -9.45 -7.42
CA MET A 95 5.04 -10.57 -6.82
C MET A 95 4.19 -11.84 -6.64
N ASP A 96 2.86 -11.73 -6.65
CA ASP A 96 2.01 -12.91 -6.73
C ASP A 96 2.25 -13.60 -8.08
N SER A 97 2.74 -14.85 -8.02
CA SER A 97 3.15 -15.64 -9.19
C SER A 97 2.07 -15.80 -10.28
N LYS A 98 0.79 -15.66 -9.94
CA LYS A 98 -0.34 -15.80 -10.88
C LYS A 98 -0.83 -14.44 -11.37
N CYS A 99 -0.33 -13.35 -10.82
CA CYS A 99 -0.71 -12.00 -11.19
C CYS A 99 0.22 -11.44 -12.26
N LYS A 100 -0.36 -10.94 -13.35
CA LYS A 100 0.36 -10.37 -14.51
C LYS A 100 0.31 -8.84 -14.58
N LEU A 101 -0.15 -8.20 -13.50
CA LEU A 101 -0.18 -6.74 -13.43
C LEU A 101 1.26 -6.22 -13.32
N LEU A 102 1.68 -5.37 -14.25
CA LEU A 102 2.96 -4.67 -14.16
C LEU A 102 2.92 -3.60 -13.08
N ILE A 103 4.04 -3.43 -12.38
CA ILE A 103 4.19 -2.32 -11.42
C ILE A 103 4.41 -1.00 -12.18
N GLU A 104 3.71 0.05 -11.74
CA GLU A 104 3.83 1.41 -12.27
C GLU A 104 5.12 2.08 -11.78
N ASP A 105 5.74 2.93 -12.61
CA ASP A 105 7.01 3.61 -12.32
C ASP A 105 6.95 4.42 -11.02
N GLU A 106 5.85 5.12 -10.74
CA GLU A 106 5.69 5.89 -9.51
C GLU A 106 5.75 4.98 -8.28
N THR A 107 5.15 3.79 -8.38
CA THR A 107 5.15 2.80 -7.31
C THR A 107 6.51 2.11 -7.19
N MET A 108 7.17 1.84 -8.31
CA MET A 108 8.56 1.33 -8.37
C MET A 108 9.49 2.23 -7.54
N MET A 109 9.47 3.53 -7.84
CA MET A 109 10.33 4.54 -7.21
C MET A 109 10.07 4.71 -5.71
N CYS A 110 8.90 4.28 -5.21
CA CYS A 110 8.65 4.26 -3.77
C CYS A 110 9.46 3.19 -3.04
N TYR A 111 9.77 2.05 -3.68
CA TYR A 111 10.43 0.91 -3.04
C TYR A 111 11.94 0.83 -3.29
N ILE A 112 12.39 1.17 -4.50
CA ILE A 112 13.82 1.12 -4.84
C ILE A 112 14.54 2.39 -4.36
N THR A 113 14.86 2.46 -3.07
CA THR A 113 15.48 3.66 -2.49
C THR A 113 16.99 3.74 -2.68
N ASP A 114 17.65 2.63 -3.05
CA ASP A 114 19.10 2.60 -3.28
C ASP A 114 19.43 3.22 -4.65
N SER A 115 20.25 4.27 -4.66
CA SER A 115 20.61 5.01 -5.87
C SER A 115 21.26 4.14 -6.95
N THR A 116 21.95 3.07 -6.55
CA THR A 116 22.57 2.12 -7.48
C THR A 116 21.51 1.29 -8.18
N VAL A 117 20.51 0.82 -7.43
CA VAL A 117 19.38 0.04 -7.97
C VAL A 117 18.53 0.93 -8.90
N VAL A 118 18.27 2.18 -8.50
CA VAL A 118 17.58 3.18 -9.34
C VAL A 118 18.31 3.39 -10.67
N ALA A 119 19.62 3.69 -10.62
CA ALA A 119 20.40 3.91 -11.84
C ALA A 119 20.44 2.66 -12.75
N MET A 120 20.45 1.46 -12.15
CA MET A 120 20.35 0.21 -12.92
C MET A 120 18.98 0.08 -13.61
N TYR A 121 17.90 0.35 -12.90
CA TYR A 121 16.55 0.31 -13.44
C TYR A 121 16.37 1.30 -14.59
N GLU A 122 16.73 2.57 -14.40
CA GLU A 122 16.65 3.60 -15.45
C GLU A 122 17.42 3.20 -16.71
N ARG A 123 18.63 2.65 -16.53
CA ARG A 123 19.44 2.17 -17.66
C ARG A 123 18.79 0.99 -18.38
N LEU A 124 18.18 0.05 -17.65
CA LEU A 124 17.47 -1.08 -18.26
C LEU A 124 16.26 -0.59 -19.07
N THR A 125 15.50 0.38 -18.56
CA THR A 125 14.37 1.00 -19.26
C THR A 125 14.81 1.73 -20.54
N ILE A 126 15.93 2.45 -20.50
CA ILE A 126 16.48 3.09 -21.72
C ILE A 126 16.92 2.03 -22.72
N ASN A 127 17.62 0.99 -22.26
CA ASN A 127 18.12 -0.07 -23.14
C ASN A 127 16.98 -0.85 -23.80
N SER A 128 15.88 -1.12 -23.09
CA SER A 128 14.72 -1.80 -23.67
C SER A 128 14.10 -0.97 -24.79
N TYR A 129 13.95 0.34 -24.58
CA TYR A 129 13.47 1.27 -25.60
C TYR A 129 14.37 1.31 -26.84
N VAL A 130 15.70 1.44 -26.65
CA VAL A 130 16.67 1.47 -27.75
C VAL A 130 16.66 0.15 -28.53
N ALA A 131 16.58 -1.00 -27.84
CA ALA A 131 16.50 -2.30 -28.48
C ALA A 131 15.26 -2.43 -29.36
N ILE A 132 14.11 -1.92 -28.93
CA ILE A 132 12.89 -1.92 -29.74
C ILE A 132 13.10 -1.10 -31.03
N LEU A 133 13.67 0.10 -30.92
CA LEU A 133 13.88 0.98 -32.08
C LEU A 133 14.87 0.45 -33.12
N ILE A 134 15.91 -0.30 -32.71
CA ILE A 134 16.91 -0.87 -33.62
C ILE A 134 16.38 -2.10 -34.37
N ASN A 135 15.31 -2.74 -33.86
CA ASN A 135 14.69 -3.90 -34.48
C ASN A 135 13.58 -3.54 -35.50
N PHE A 136 13.45 -2.26 -35.87
CA PHE A 136 12.62 -1.75 -36.98
C PHE A 136 13.49 -1.14 -38.08
#